data_AF-A0A0Q9B6B7-F1
#
_entry.id   AF-A0A0Q9B6B7-F1
#
_cell.length_a   1.000
_cell.length_b   1.000
_cell.length_c   1.000
_cell.angle_alpha   90.00
_cell.angle_beta   90.00
_cell.angle_gamma   90.00
#
_symmetry.space_group_name_H-M   'P 1'
#
loop_
_entity.id
_entity.type
_entity.pdbx_description
1 polymer ?
#
loop_
_entity_poly.entity_id
_entity_poly.type
_entity_poly.pdbx_seq_one_letter_code
_entity_poly.pdbx_strand_id
1 'polypeptide(L)' 'MTRTRFELTLRGPIARSLLDVILTRFDHVSTPGTDGTVLVAEGMDQASVRALLNLLWDAGHEVLAFEAVTA' A
#
# COMPACT_ATOMS: atom_id res chain seq x y z
N MET A 1 -13.16 16.81 5.58
CA MET A 1 -11.69 16.77 5.41
C MET A 1 -11.40 15.83 4.26
N THR A 2 -10.74 16.29 3.21
CA THR A 2 -10.40 15.47 2.05
C THR A 2 -9.42 14.39 2.51
N ARG A 3 -9.78 13.11 2.41
CA ARG A 3 -8.86 12.02 2.71
C ARG A 3 -7.85 11.94 1.56
N THR A 4 -6.57 12.01 1.88
CA THR A 4 -5.52 11.76 0.89
C THR A 4 -5.53 10.27 0.56
N ARG A 5 -5.65 9.98 -0.74
CA ARG A 5 -5.51 8.63 -1.29
C ARG A 5 -4.11 8.48 -1.85
N PHE A 6 -3.44 7.40 -1.51
CA PHE A 6 -2.16 7.03 -2.07
C PHE A 6 -2.29 5.76 -2.88
N GLU A 7 -1.71 5.75 -4.08
CA GLU A 7 -1.62 4.56 -4.91
C GLU A 7 -0.16 4.11 -5.00
N LEU A 8 0.08 2.84 -4.65
CA LEU A 8 1.38 2.20 -4.71
C LEU A 8 1.35 1.14 -5.80
N THR A 9 2.28 1.22 -6.74
CA THR A 9 2.47 0.19 -7.78
C THR A 9 3.69 -0.64 -7.43
N LEU A 10 3.56 -1.97 -7.39
CA LEU A 10 4.62 -2.92 -7.05
C LEU A 10 5.19 -3.61 -8.29
N ARG A 11 6.46 -4.01 -8.23
CA ARG A 11 7.07 -4.90 -9.23
C ARG A 11 6.56 -6.33 -9.02
N GLY A 12 5.41 -6.63 -9.61
CA GLY A 12 4.78 -7.94 -9.58
C GLY A 12 3.86 -8.17 -8.38
N PRO A 13 3.23 -9.35 -8.29
CA PRO A 13 2.24 -9.65 -7.27
C PRO A 13 2.82 -9.60 -5.86
N ILE A 14 2.00 -9.15 -4.90
CA ILE A 14 2.37 -9.21 -3.49
C ILE A 14 2.21 -10.64 -2.95
N ALA A 15 3.12 -11.07 -2.07
CA ALA A 15 2.96 -12.35 -1.39
C ALA A 15 1.67 -12.32 -0.54
N ARG A 16 0.82 -13.35 -0.65
CA ARG A 16 -0.46 -13.41 0.07
C ARG A 16 -0.31 -13.23 1.58
N SER A 17 0.69 -13.87 2.17
CA SER A 17 1.00 -13.74 3.60
C SER A 17 1.36 -12.31 4.00
N LEU A 18 2.04 -11.56 3.14
CA LEU A 18 2.36 -10.16 3.39
C LEU A 18 1.12 -9.28 3.24
N LEU A 19 0.28 -9.56 2.23
CA LEU A 19 -0.99 -8.86 2.06
C LEU A 19 -1.88 -9.04 3.29
N ASP A 20 -1.99 -10.25 3.83
CA ASP A 20 -2.77 -10.51 5.05
C ASP A 20 -2.24 -9.68 6.24
N VAL A 21 -0.91 -9.55 6.39
CA VAL A 21 -0.30 -8.69 7.42
C VAL A 21 -0.63 -7.22 7.19
N ILE A 22 -0.55 -6.74 5.95
CA ILE A 22 -0.88 -5.36 5.59
C ILE A 22 -2.34 -5.05 5.90
N LEU A 23 -3.27 -5.90 5.47
CA LEU A 23 -4.71 -5.72 5.68
C LEU A 23 -5.10 -5.83 7.15
N THR A 24 -4.36 -6.60 7.96
CA THR A 24 -4.58 -6.69 9.41
C THR A 24 -4.03 -5.46 10.15
N ARG A 25 -2.93 -4.88 9.67
CA ARG A 25 -2.22 -3.79 10.35
C ARG A 25 -2.70 -2.40 9.93
N PHE A 26 -3.19 -2.28 8.70
CA PHE A 26 -3.60 -1.02 8.10
C PHE A 26 -5.03 -1.14 7.57
N ASP A 27 -6.01 -0.71 8.36
CA ASP A 27 -7.47 -0.75 8.04
C ASP A 27 -7.87 0.06 6.79
N HIS A 28 -6.90 0.72 6.16
CA HIS A 28 -7.07 1.72 5.14
C HIS A 28 -6.41 1.30 3.81
N VAL A 29 -5.94 0.06 3.70
CA VAL A 29 -5.31 -0.48 2.51
C VAL A 29 -6.27 -1.42 1.76
N SER A 30 -6.31 -1.30 0.44
CA SER A 30 -7.06 -2.20 -0.45
C SER A 30 -6.26 -2.55 -1.70
N THR A 31 -6.65 -3.64 -2.38
CA THR A 31 -6.00 -4.14 -3.61
C THR A 31 -7.01 -4.16 -4.76
N PRO A 32 -7.10 -3.11 -5.59
CA PRO A 32 -8.06 -3.07 -6.69
C PRO A 32 -7.74 -4.04 -7.84
N GLY A 33 -6.48 -4.51 -7.95
CA GLY A 33 -6.08 -5.57 -8.89
C GLY A 33 -6.07 -6.94 -8.21
N THR A 34 -6.47 -7.99 -8.94
CA THR A 34 -6.49 -9.40 -8.44
C THR A 34 -5.13 -9.90 -7.98
N ASP A 35 -4.06 -9.30 -8.49
CA ASP A 35 -2.69 -9.77 -8.27
C ASP A 35 -1.99 -8.97 -7.16
N GLY A 36 -2.64 -7.96 -6.58
CA GLY A 36 -2.06 -7.12 -5.52
C GLY A 36 -0.83 -6.32 -5.94
N THR A 37 -0.66 -6.10 -7.26
CA THR A 37 0.34 -5.23 -7.87
C THR A 37 0.07 -3.75 -7.59
N VAL A 38 -1.16 -3.41 -7.20
CA VAL A 38 -1.56 -2.06 -6.79
C VAL A 38 -2.12 -2.13 -5.38
N LEU A 39 -1.57 -1.32 -4.48
CA LEU A 39 -2.12 -1.06 -3.15
C LEU A 39 -2.68 0.36 -3.11
N VAL A 40 -3.91 0.52 -2.64
CA VAL A 40 -4.55 1.81 -2.41
C VAL A 40 -4.64 2.04 -0.91
N ALA A 41 -3.96 3.07 -0.42
CA ALA A 41 -3.94 3.50 0.98
C ALA A 41 -4.73 4.80 1.13
N GLU A 42 -5.87 4.78 1.83
CA GLU A 42 -6.76 5.96 1.94
C GLU A 42 -6.93 6.44 3.38
N GLY A 43 -6.66 7.72 3.65
CA GLY A 43 -6.87 8.28 4.99
C GLY A 43 -5.81 7.86 6.01
N MET A 44 -4.68 7.29 5.55
CA MET A 44 -3.51 7.02 6.38
C MET A 44 -2.73 8.32 6.65
N ASP A 45 -2.24 8.46 7.88
CA ASP A 45 -1.28 9.51 8.20
C ASP A 45 0.12 9.20 7.62
N GLN A 46 0.99 10.21 7.64
CA GLN A 46 2.34 10.10 7.09
C GLN A 46 3.17 8.99 7.76
N ALA A 47 2.99 8.76 9.06
CA ALA A 47 3.73 7.75 9.79
C ALA A 47 3.32 6.34 9.36
N SER A 48 2.03 6.13 9.15
CA SER A 48 1.43 4.88 8.70
C SER A 48 1.85 4.55 7.26
N VAL A 49 1.85 5.55 6.37
CA VAL A 49 2.33 5.36 4.98
C VAL A 49 3.81 4.98 4.97
N ARG A 50 4.65 5.65 5.78
CA ARG A 50 6.06 5.29 5.91
C ARG A 50 6.25 3.87 6.44
N ALA A 51 5.45 3.45 7.42
CA ALA A 51 5.50 2.09 7.95
C ALA A 51 5.12 1.03 6.90
N LEU A 52 4.14 1.34 6.03
CA LEU A 52 3.77 0.48 4.90
C LEU A 52 4.93 0.35 3.89
N LEU A 53 5.55 1.46 3.51
CA LEU A 53 6.70 1.46 2.58
C LEU A 53 7.89 0.66 3.13
N ASN A 54 8.21 0.84 4.42
CA ASN A 54 9.27 0.08 5.07
C ASN A 54 8.94 -1.42 5.11
N LEU A 55 7.70 -1.80 5.41
CA LEU A 55 7.29 -3.19 5.44
C LEU A 55 7.42 -3.86 4.06
N LEU A 56 7.06 -3.16 2.99
CA LEU A 56 7.23 -3.65 1.62
C LEU A 56 8.71 -3.85 1.29
N TRP A 57 9.55 -2.88 1.65
CA TRP A 57 11.00 -2.95 1.46
C TRP A 57 11.63 -4.12 2.22
N ASP A 58 11.32 -4.26 3.51
CA ASP A 58 11.85 -5.31 4.37
C ASP A 58 11.44 -6.71 3.89
N ALA A 59 10.26 -6.82 3.25
CA ALA A 59 9.77 -8.05 2.63
C ALA A 59 10.33 -8.30 1.21
N GLY A 60 11.18 -7.41 0.69
CA GLY A 60 11.82 -7.55 -0.62
C GLY A 60 10.92 -7.15 -1.80
N HIS A 61 9.82 -6.45 -1.57
CA HIS A 61 8.99 -5.90 -2.65
C HIS A 61 9.50 -4.54 -3.11
N GLU A 62 9.50 -4.34 -4.43
CA GLU A 62 9.90 -3.07 -5.04
C GLU A 62 8.66 -2.23 -5.37
N VAL A 63 8.65 -0.97 -4.89
CA VAL A 63 7.63 0.03 -5.22
C VAL A 63 8.08 0.81 -6.45
N LEU A 64 7.37 0.64 -7.57
CA LEU A 64 7.64 1.29 -8.85
C LEU A 64 7.10 2.72 -8.91
N ALA A 65 5.94 2.96 -8.28
CA ALA A 65 5.30 4.26 -8.23
C ALA A 65 4.59 4.47 -6.89
N PHE A 66 4.61 5.70 -6.41
CA PHE A 66 3.89 6.14 -5.21
C PHE A 66 3.30 7.52 -5.49
N GLU A 67 1.97 7.58 -5.62
CA GLU A 67 1.27 8.77 -6.08
C GLU A 67 0.21 9.20 -5.06
N ALA A 68 0.20 10.50 -4.72
CA ALA A 68 -0.88 11.10 -3.96
C ALA A 68 -1.99 11.54 -4.92
N VAL A 69 -3.15 10.91 -4.83
CA VAL A 69 -4.34 11.26 -5.61
C VAL A 69 -5.19 12.21 -4.77
N THR A 70 -5.15 13.49 -5.14
CA THR A 70 -6.12 14.49 -4.66
C THR A 70 -7.37 14.40 -5.51
N ALA A 71 -8.48 13.97 -4.90
CA ALA A 71 -9.83 14.13 -5.46
C ALA A 71 -10.33 15.57 -5.27
#